data_AF-A0A3Q9S866-F1
#
_entry.id   AF-A0A3Q9S866-F1
#
_cell.length_a   1.000
_cell.length_b   1.000
_cell.length_c   1.000
_cell.angle_alpha   90.00
_cell.angle_beta   90.00
_cell.angle_gamma   90.00
#
_symmetry.space_group_name_H-M   'P 1'
#
loop_
_entity.id
_entity.type
_entity.pdbx_description
1 polymer ?
#
loop_
_entity_poly.entity_id
_entity_poly.type
_entity_poly.pdbx_seq_one_letter_code
_entity_poly.pdbx_strand_id
1 'polypeptide(L)'
;MNSTLMAPNAQYQSCIDSCNKCMQLCEECFRMCLSEPDVKAREHCIVDLVDCAEICRTAATAMARRGYHVNDICNLCATTCDECASECSKFNDEHCRMCADACRQCADECRRMSTM
;
A
#
# COMPACT_ATOMS: atom_id res chain seq x y z
N MET A 1 -8.62 32.13 12.54
CA MET A 1 -8.01 30.81 12.82
C MET A 1 -7.28 30.39 11.56
N ASN A 2 -5.96 30.52 11.50
CA ASN A 2 -5.16 30.07 10.35
C ASN A 2 -4.99 28.55 10.46
N SER A 3 -5.99 27.81 9.98
CA SER A 3 -5.89 26.37 9.79
C SER A 3 -5.30 26.11 8.41
N THR A 4 -4.01 25.81 8.35
CA THR A 4 -3.34 25.41 7.11
C THR A 4 -3.66 23.95 6.82
N LEU A 5 -4.76 23.71 6.09
CA LEU A 5 -5.02 22.43 5.44
C LEU A 5 -3.83 22.11 4.51
N MET A 6 -3.44 20.83 4.45
CA MET A 6 -2.29 20.34 3.67
C MET A 6 -0.91 20.84 4.14
N ALA A 7 -0.78 21.45 5.34
CA ALA A 7 0.54 21.64 5.93
C ALA A 7 1.22 20.26 6.12
N PRO A 8 2.50 20.10 5.73
CA PRO A 8 3.19 18.81 5.85
C PRO A 8 3.09 18.29 7.27
N ASN A 9 2.45 17.12 7.43
CA ASN A 9 2.44 16.45 8.71
C ASN A 9 3.76 15.71 8.87
N ALA A 10 4.77 16.39 9.43
CA ALA A 10 6.12 15.83 9.58
C ALA A 10 6.15 14.43 10.23
N GLN A 11 5.13 14.08 11.02
CA GLN A 11 5.00 12.75 11.62
C GLN A 11 4.56 11.66 10.62
N TYR A 12 3.58 11.95 9.76
CA TYR A 12 2.92 10.94 8.92
C TYR A 12 3.20 11.07 7.42
N GLN A 13 3.75 12.19 6.96
CA GLN A 13 3.75 12.51 5.53
C GLN A 13 4.49 11.48 4.69
N SER A 14 5.64 10.95 5.15
CA SER A 14 6.37 9.91 4.42
C SER A 14 5.54 8.65 4.23
N CYS A 15 4.85 8.21 5.29
CA CYS A 15 4.00 7.03 5.25
C CYS A 15 2.74 7.27 4.40
N ILE A 16 2.12 8.46 4.48
CA ILE A 16 0.99 8.84 3.62
C ILE A 16 1.40 8.77 2.14
N ASP A 17 2.55 9.34 1.79
CA ASP A 17 3.03 9.37 0.40
C ASP A 17 3.33 7.95 -0.10
N SER A 18 3.92 7.11 0.76
CA SER A 18 4.18 5.70 0.43
C SER A 18 2.89 4.89 0.27
N CYS A 19 1.90 5.04 1.15
CA CYS A 19 0.59 4.39 1.04
C CYS A 19 -0.11 4.79 -0.27
N ASN A 20 -0.13 6.08 -0.61
CA ASN A 20 -0.78 6.55 -1.84
C ASN A 20 -0.10 6.01 -3.10
N LYS A 21 1.24 6.00 -3.13
CA LYS A 21 2.02 5.42 -4.22
C LYS A 21 1.75 3.92 -4.36
N CYS A 22 1.76 3.19 -3.23
CA CYS A 22 1.52 1.76 -3.19
C CYS A 22 0.11 1.42 -3.70
N MET A 23 -0.91 2.14 -3.22
CA MET A 23 -2.29 2.03 -3.67
C MET A 23 -2.39 2.18 -5.20
N GLN A 24 -1.80 3.25 -5.75
CA GLN A 24 -1.86 3.49 -7.20
C GLN A 24 -1.20 2.35 -8.00
N LEU A 25 -0.01 1.89 -7.57
CA LEU A 25 0.69 0.81 -8.25
C LEU A 25 -0.03 -0.54 -8.13
N CYS A 26 -0.71 -0.80 -7.02
CA CYS A 26 -1.52 -2.01 -6.85
C CYS A 26 -2.70 -2.02 -7.85
N GLU A 27 -3.39 -0.90 -8.02
CA GLU A 27 -4.50 -0.75 -8.98
C GLU A 27 -4.03 -0.90 -10.43
N GLU A 28 -2.88 -0.30 -10.77
CA GLU A 28 -2.26 -0.44 -12.09
C GLU A 28 -1.81 -1.89 -12.35
N CYS A 29 -1.14 -2.52 -11.39
CA CYS A 29 -0.70 -3.92 -11.49
C CYS A 29 -1.89 -4.89 -11.56
N PHE A 30 -2.98 -4.62 -10.85
CA PHE A 30 -4.24 -5.38 -10.96
C PHE A 30 -4.76 -5.37 -12.40
N ARG A 31 -4.84 -4.19 -13.02
CA ARG A 31 -5.32 -4.04 -14.41
C ARG A 31 -4.42 -4.78 -15.40
N MET A 32 -3.10 -4.76 -15.18
CA MET A 32 -2.11 -5.44 -16.01
C MET A 32 -2.16 -6.95 -15.85
N CYS A 33 -2.21 -7.48 -14.61
CA CYS A 33 -2.34 -8.91 -14.31
C CYS A 33 -3.57 -9.54 -14.95
N LEU A 34 -4.69 -8.81 -15.04
CA LEU A 34 -5.90 -9.27 -15.74
C LEU A 34 -5.72 -9.46 -17.26
N SER A 35 -4.68 -8.84 -17.84
CA SER A 35 -4.38 -8.89 -19.27
C SER A 35 -3.31 -9.92 -19.61
N GLU A 36 -2.71 -10.56 -18.60
CA GLU A 36 -1.63 -11.54 -18.81
C GLU A 36 -2.18 -12.90 -19.27
N PRO A 37 -1.47 -13.64 -20.14
CA PRO A 37 -1.92 -14.93 -20.65
C PRO A 37 -2.18 -15.98 -19.56
N ASP A 38 -1.49 -15.87 -18.43
CA ASP A 38 -1.56 -16.76 -17.27
C ASP A 38 -2.42 -16.20 -16.12
N VAL A 39 -3.40 -15.36 -16.41
CA VAL A 39 -4.30 -14.72 -15.42
C VAL A 39 -4.87 -15.69 -14.36
N LYS A 40 -5.11 -16.95 -14.71
CA LYS A 40 -5.58 -17.97 -13.76
C LYS A 40 -4.54 -18.34 -12.69
N ALA A 41 -3.25 -18.31 -13.02
CA ALA A 41 -2.18 -18.51 -12.04
C ALA A 41 -1.99 -17.29 -11.12
N ARG A 42 -2.58 -16.14 -11.48
CA ARG A 42 -2.45 -14.86 -10.76
C ARG A 42 -3.61 -14.56 -9.82
N GLU A 43 -4.55 -15.50 -9.63
CA GLU A 43 -5.76 -15.28 -8.84
C GLU A 43 -5.46 -14.72 -7.43
N HIS A 44 -4.51 -15.29 -6.71
CA HIS A 44 -4.12 -14.79 -5.39
C HIS A 44 -3.48 -13.40 -5.45
N CYS A 45 -2.54 -13.19 -6.38
CA CYS A 45 -1.93 -11.87 -6.59
C CYS A 45 -2.98 -10.79 -6.88
N ILE A 46 -3.97 -11.10 -7.71
CA ILE A 46 -5.06 -10.18 -8.07
C ILE A 46 -5.92 -9.82 -6.85
N VAL A 47 -6.22 -10.78 -5.97
CA VAL A 47 -6.94 -10.52 -4.72
C VAL A 47 -6.10 -9.65 -3.79
N ASP A 48 -4.84 -10.01 -3.57
CA ASP A 48 -3.93 -9.28 -2.68
C ASP A 48 -3.68 -7.84 -3.16
N LEU A 49 -3.62 -7.61 -4.48
CA LEU A 49 -3.48 -6.27 -5.06
C LEU A 49 -4.66 -5.37 -4.67
N VAL A 50 -5.90 -5.89 -4.71
CA VAL A 50 -7.10 -5.12 -4.34
C VAL A 50 -7.13 -4.84 -2.84
N ASP A 51 -6.85 -5.86 -2.02
CA ASP A 51 -6.83 -5.71 -0.57
C ASP A 51 -5.72 -4.73 -0.13
N CYS A 52 -4.54 -4.82 -0.75
CA CYS A 52 -3.42 -3.92 -0.51
C CYS A 52 -3.75 -2.47 -0.90
N ALA A 53 -4.43 -2.26 -2.02
CA ALA A 53 -4.86 -0.92 -2.43
C ALA A 53 -5.83 -0.28 -1.42
N GLU A 54 -6.85 -1.02 -0.99
CA GLU A 54 -7.88 -0.52 -0.07
C GLU A 54 -7.33 -0.28 1.35
N ILE A 55 -6.44 -1.16 1.86
CA ILE A 55 -5.81 -0.94 3.16
C ILE A 55 -4.82 0.23 3.13
N CYS A 56 -4.06 0.40 2.04
CA CYS A 56 -3.18 1.56 1.85
C CYS A 56 -3.98 2.86 1.86
N ARG A 57 -5.11 2.91 1.14
CA ARG A 57 -6.03 4.05 1.15
C ARG A 57 -6.55 4.34 2.56
N THR A 58 -6.92 3.30 3.30
CA THR A 58 -7.40 3.41 4.68
C THR A 58 -6.31 3.98 5.61
N ALA A 59 -5.08 3.49 5.51
CA ALA A 59 -3.94 3.97 6.28
C ALA A 59 -3.63 5.44 5.99
N ALA A 60 -3.52 5.80 4.70
CA ALA A 60 -3.24 7.18 4.27
C ALA A 60 -4.27 8.16 4.83
N THR A 61 -5.56 7.84 4.68
CA THR A 61 -6.63 8.71 5.18
C THR A 61 -6.69 8.74 6.71
N ALA A 62 -6.36 7.63 7.40
CA ALA A 62 -6.34 7.56 8.87
C ALA A 62 -5.26 8.46 9.45
N MET A 63 -4.08 8.43 8.87
CA MET A 63 -2.98 9.33 9.22
C MET A 63 -3.32 10.79 8.91
N ALA A 64 -3.89 11.07 7.73
CA ALA A 64 -4.25 12.43 7.32
C ALA A 64 -5.23 13.11 8.32
N ARG A 65 -6.17 12.34 8.88
CA ARG A 65 -7.13 12.82 9.89
C ARG A 65 -6.65 12.67 11.34
N ARG A 66 -5.42 12.19 11.58
CA ARG A 66 -4.88 11.86 12.92
C ARG A 66 -5.82 10.95 13.72
N GLY A 67 -6.28 9.86 13.10
CA GLY A 67 -7.23 8.94 13.71
C GLY A 67 -6.69 8.24 14.96
N TYR A 68 -7.60 7.82 15.86
CA TYR A 68 -7.25 7.14 17.10
C TYR A 68 -6.68 5.71 16.92
N HIS A 69 -6.89 5.12 15.74
CA HIS A 69 -6.49 3.74 15.42
C HIS A 69 -5.37 3.67 14.38
N VAL A 70 -4.57 4.74 14.24
CA VAL A 70 -3.47 4.77 13.25
C VAL A 70 -2.52 3.60 13.44
N ASN A 71 -2.15 3.26 14.67
CA ASN A 71 -1.21 2.18 14.94
C ASN A 71 -1.72 0.82 14.44
N ASP A 72 -2.96 0.46 14.77
CA ASP A 72 -3.57 -0.81 14.35
C ASP A 72 -3.75 -0.88 12.83
N ILE A 73 -4.20 0.23 12.21
CA ILE A 73 -4.40 0.32 10.76
C ILE A 73 -3.07 0.20 10.03
N CYS A 74 -2.02 0.89 10.48
CA CYS A 74 -0.69 0.79 9.88
C CYS A 74 -0.07 -0.59 10.09
N ASN A 75 -0.31 -1.26 11.22
CA ASN A 75 0.15 -2.63 11.43
C ASN A 75 -0.48 -3.61 10.42
N LEU A 76 -1.79 -3.50 10.21
CA LEU A 76 -2.50 -4.28 9.20
C LEU A 76 -2.00 -3.95 7.79
N CYS A 77 -1.87 -2.65 7.47
CA CYS A 77 -1.35 -2.20 6.17
C CYS A 77 0.03 -2.77 5.88
N ALA A 78 0.93 -2.80 6.88
CA ALA A 78 2.25 -3.39 6.70
C ALA A 78 2.19 -4.89 6.38
N THR A 79 1.36 -5.63 7.10
CA THR A 79 1.16 -7.08 6.88
C THR A 79 0.64 -7.35 5.48
N THR A 80 -0.42 -6.65 5.05
CA THR A 80 -1.00 -6.81 3.70
C THR A 80 -0.01 -6.39 2.61
N CYS A 81 0.80 -5.37 2.84
CA CYS A 81 1.86 -4.98 1.90
C CYS A 81 2.93 -6.08 1.74
N ASP A 82 3.35 -6.75 2.82
CA ASP A 82 4.30 -7.86 2.73
C ASP A 82 3.73 -9.05 1.94
N GLU A 83 2.45 -9.39 2.17
CA GLU A 83 1.73 -10.44 1.46
C GLU A 83 1.63 -10.12 -0.03
N CYS A 84 1.15 -8.91 -0.37
CA CYS A 84 1.08 -8.45 -1.75
C CYS A 84 2.45 -8.43 -2.44
N ALA A 85 3.51 -8.02 -1.74
CA ALA A 85 4.88 -8.05 -2.28
C ALA A 85 5.35 -9.48 -2.56
N SER A 86 5.00 -10.44 -1.69
CA SER A 86 5.30 -11.86 -1.85
C SER A 86 4.58 -12.44 -3.07
N GLU A 87 3.28 -12.18 -3.24
CA GLU A 87 2.52 -12.65 -4.40
C GLU A 87 3.03 -12.02 -5.70
N CYS A 88 3.25 -10.70 -5.73
CA CYS A 88 3.81 -10.03 -6.91
C CYS A 88 5.18 -10.59 -7.31
N SER A 89 6.02 -10.96 -6.34
CA SER A 89 7.37 -11.49 -6.60
C SER A 89 7.39 -12.90 -7.22
N LYS A 90 6.24 -13.57 -7.32
CA LYS A 90 6.13 -14.86 -8.04
C LYS A 90 6.16 -14.70 -9.56
N PHE A 91 5.96 -13.47 -10.05
CA PHE A 91 5.90 -13.16 -11.48
C PHE A 91 7.08 -12.26 -11.87
N ASN A 92 7.62 -12.46 -13.07
CA ASN A 92 8.83 -11.76 -13.54
C ASN A 92 8.51 -10.48 -14.35
N ASP A 93 7.24 -10.06 -14.37
CA ASP A 93 6.82 -8.89 -15.14
C ASP A 93 7.29 -7.60 -14.48
N GLU A 94 7.56 -6.59 -15.31
CA GLU A 94 8.03 -5.29 -14.80
C GLU A 94 7.01 -4.65 -13.85
N HIS A 95 5.71 -4.76 -14.16
CA HIS A 95 4.64 -4.22 -13.32
C HIS A 95 4.55 -4.90 -11.95
N CYS A 96 4.65 -6.23 -11.89
CA CYS A 96 4.70 -6.98 -10.63
C CYS A 96 5.95 -6.64 -9.82
N ARG A 97 7.11 -6.48 -10.45
CA ARG A 97 8.35 -6.07 -9.77
C ARG A 97 8.22 -4.67 -9.15
N MET A 98 7.70 -3.70 -9.92
CA MET A 98 7.47 -2.34 -9.45
C MET A 98 6.45 -2.28 -8.29
N CYS A 99 5.38 -3.07 -8.38
CA CYS A 99 4.38 -3.18 -7.32
C CYS A 99 5.01 -3.78 -6.06
N ALA A 100 5.74 -4.90 -6.17
CA ALA A 100 6.41 -5.54 -5.03
C ALA A 100 7.38 -4.58 -4.31
N ASP A 101 8.16 -3.79 -5.05
CA ASP A 101 9.09 -2.82 -4.47
C ASP A 101 8.35 -1.69 -3.73
N ALA A 102 7.23 -1.21 -4.27
CA ALA A 102 6.40 -0.21 -3.62
C ALA A 102 5.71 -0.75 -2.36
N CYS A 103 5.21 -2.00 -2.41
CA CYS A 103 4.63 -2.67 -1.26
C CYS A 103 5.64 -2.83 -0.13
N ARG A 104 6.88 -3.28 -0.41
CA ARG A 104 7.95 -3.35 0.60
C ARG A 104 8.25 -2.00 1.24
N GLN A 105 8.36 -0.95 0.41
CA GLN A 105 8.59 0.41 0.92
C GLN A 105 7.43 0.87 1.81
N CYS A 106 6.18 0.60 1.41
CA CYS A 106 4.99 0.94 2.19
C CYS A 106 4.91 0.17 3.50
N ALA A 107 5.26 -1.12 3.50
CA ALA A 107 5.32 -1.94 4.70
C ALA A 107 6.29 -1.35 5.73
N ASP A 108 7.49 -0.96 5.29
CA ASP A 108 8.50 -0.37 6.17
C ASP A 108 8.06 0.96 6.79
N GLU A 109 7.43 1.85 6.01
CA GLU A 109 6.87 3.10 6.55
C GLU A 109 5.73 2.81 7.53
N CYS A 110 4.81 1.91 7.18
CA CYS A 110 3.68 1.56 8.03
C CYS A 110 4.11 0.91 9.35
N ARG A 111 5.14 0.07 9.37
CA ARG A 111 5.68 -0.50 10.62
C ARG A 111 6.26 0.56 11.55
N ARG A 112 6.84 1.64 11.00
CA ARG A 112 7.30 2.76 11.86
C ARG A 112 6.13 3.46 12.53
N MET A 113 4.96 3.47 11.89
CA MET A 113 3.77 4.09 12.44
C MET A 113 3.06 3.19 13.46
N SER A 114 3.13 1.86 13.33
CA SER A 114 2.44 0.94 14.22
C SER A 114 3.04 0.85 15.64
N THR A 115 4.22 1.42 15.85
CA THR A 115 4.93 1.41 17.14
C THR A 115 5.01 2.79 17.81
N MET A 116 4.27 3.79 17.32
CA MET A 116 4.29 5.17 17.86
C MET A 116 3.38 5.39 19.06
#